data_AF-A0A6A8QLR5-F1
#
_entry.id   AF-A0A6A8QLR5-F1
#
_cell.length_a   1.000
_cell.length_b   1.000
_cell.length_c   1.000
_cell.angle_alpha   90.00
_cell.angle_beta   90.00
_cell.angle_gamma   90.00
#
_symmetry.space_group_name_H-M   'P 1'
#
loop_
_entity.id
_entity.type
_entity.pdbx_description
1 polymer ?
#
loop_
_entity_poly.entity_id
_entity_poly.type
_entity_poly.pdbx_seq_one_letter_code
_entity_poly.pdbx_strand_id
1 'polypeptide(L)'
;MTDIEARRAMDGIRLLAEQLDPMVEAILESHGFRFMAMGATPLGASASFGSGSASERAWTLTIHQEGDGRGRVMLEEGTNGDGDGTDAVVPALSLSILTGGRNRRSLAEAVGLAASFAALSAEADEIRHLSAEADEIRHLSAEADEIRHLSAEADEIRHLSAEADEPVPIAPETGAAPA
;
A
#
# COMPACT_ATOMS: atom_id res chain seq x y z
N MET A 1 -5.36 37.15 2.08
CA MET A 1 -3.97 37.01 2.52
C MET A 1 -3.43 38.41 2.78
N THR A 2 -3.11 38.74 4.03
CA THR A 2 -2.54 40.03 4.41
C THR A 2 -1.04 40.07 4.08
N ASP A 3 -0.45 41.27 3.93
CA ASP A 3 0.98 41.44 3.66
C ASP A 3 1.87 40.75 4.71
N ILE A 4 1.38 40.67 5.95
CA ILE A 4 2.04 39.98 7.07
C ILE A 4 2.02 38.46 6.89
N GLU A 5 0.89 37.89 6.46
CA GLU A 5 0.77 36.45 6.21
C GLU A 5 1.64 36.01 5.03
N ALA A 6 1.65 36.79 3.95
CA ALA A 6 2.48 36.50 2.78
C ALA A 6 3.97 36.50 3.13
N ARG A 7 4.41 37.46 3.96
CA ARG A 7 5.79 37.58 4.42
C ARG A 7 6.18 36.44 5.34
N ARG A 8 5.29 36.05 6.26
CA ARG A 8 5.49 34.90 7.16
C ARG A 8 5.57 33.58 6.41
N ALA A 9 4.76 33.42 5.36
CA ALA A 9 4.75 32.24 4.51
C ALA A 9 6.02 32.17 3.64
N MET A 10 6.48 33.29 3.09
CA MET A 10 7.75 33.40 2.36
C MET A 10 8.97 33.15 3.26
N ASP A 11 8.96 33.68 4.48
CA ASP A 11 9.98 33.38 5.50
C ASP A 11 9.95 31.89 5.88
N GLY A 12 8.76 31.30 5.95
CA GLY A 12 8.55 29.86 6.13
C GLY A 12 9.17 29.05 5.00
N ILE A 13 8.88 29.36 3.73
CA ILE A 13 9.47 28.68 2.56
C ILE A 13 10.98 28.84 2.57
N ARG A 14 11.48 30.06 2.82
CA ARG A 14 12.91 30.34 2.85
C ARG A 14 13.59 29.54 3.96
N LEU A 15 12.98 29.46 5.13
CA LEU A 15 13.47 28.64 6.23
C LEU A 15 13.43 27.16 5.87
N LEU A 16 12.37 26.69 5.21
CA LEU A 16 12.23 25.30 4.81
C LEU A 16 13.25 24.93 3.72
N ALA A 17 13.53 25.83 2.78
CA ALA A 17 14.60 25.69 1.78
C ALA A 17 16.01 25.79 2.40
N GLU A 18 16.21 26.65 3.41
CA GLU A 18 17.48 26.72 4.16
C GLU A 18 17.69 25.51 5.07
N GLN A 19 16.60 24.87 5.52
CA GLN A 19 16.62 23.73 6.43
C GLN A 19 16.52 22.37 5.74
N LEU A 20 15.97 22.30 4.53
CA LEU A 20 16.16 21.21 3.57
C LEU A 20 17.59 21.29 3.02
N ASP A 21 18.53 21.08 3.93
CA ASP A 21 19.94 20.80 3.64
C ASP A 21 20.03 19.61 2.67
N PRO A 22 21.02 19.54 1.76
CA PRO A 22 21.32 18.32 1.01
C PRO A 22 21.40 17.06 1.89
N MET A 23 21.68 17.17 3.20
CA MET A 23 21.54 16.06 4.14
C MET A 23 20.10 15.53 4.28
N VAL A 24 19.10 16.41 4.36
CA VAL A 24 17.69 16.02 4.48
C VAL A 24 17.18 15.44 3.16
N GLU A 25 17.59 16.03 2.03
CA GLU A 25 17.32 15.48 0.71
C GLU A 25 17.94 14.08 0.56
N ALA A 26 19.20 13.90 0.95
CA ALA A 26 19.85 12.58 0.96
C ALA A 26 19.16 11.57 1.88
N ILE A 27 18.66 12.00 3.04
CA ILE A 27 17.86 11.15 3.93
C ILE A 27 16.58 10.71 3.23
N LEU A 28 15.85 11.62 2.58
CA LEU A 28 14.60 11.30 1.89
C LEU A 28 14.85 10.41 0.67
N GLU A 29 15.86 10.71 -0.14
CA GLU A 29 16.28 9.88 -1.27
C GLU A 29 16.71 8.48 -0.82
N SER A 30 17.45 8.35 0.29
CA SER A 30 17.85 7.04 0.82
C SER A 30 16.66 6.17 1.26
N HIS A 31 15.52 6.80 1.54
CA HIS A 31 14.25 6.12 1.86
C HIS A 31 13.31 6.04 0.65
N GLY A 32 13.77 6.39 -0.55
CA GLY A 32 12.98 6.29 -1.79
C GLY A 32 11.93 7.39 -1.98
N PHE A 33 12.00 8.49 -1.21
CA PHE A 33 11.13 9.65 -1.38
C PHE A 33 11.71 10.61 -2.41
N ARG A 34 10.87 11.07 -3.33
CA ARG A 34 11.21 12.12 -4.30
C ARG A 34 10.45 13.40 -3.95
N PHE A 35 11.16 14.52 -3.91
CA PHE A 35 10.55 15.84 -3.79
C PHE A 35 9.65 16.14 -5.01
N MET A 36 8.42 16.56 -4.74
CA MET A 36 7.41 16.83 -5.79
C MET A 36 7.10 18.32 -5.88
N ALA A 37 6.82 18.96 -4.74
CA ALA A 37 6.41 20.35 -4.69
C ALA A 37 6.74 20.96 -3.32
N MET A 38 6.86 22.29 -3.29
CA MET A 38 6.95 23.06 -2.06
C MET A 38 5.86 24.12 -2.05
N GLY A 39 5.24 24.28 -0.89
CA GLY A 39 4.15 25.21 -0.66
C GLY A 39 4.39 26.09 0.56
N ALA A 40 3.74 27.24 0.58
CA ALA A 40 3.61 28.09 1.74
C ALA A 40 2.20 27.94 2.28
N THR A 41 2.06 27.80 3.60
CA THR A 41 0.77 27.93 4.27
C THR A 41 0.80 29.16 5.18
N PRO A 42 -0.37 29.72 5.56
CA PRO A 42 -0.40 30.80 6.55
C PRO A 42 0.25 30.43 7.90
N LEU A 43 0.40 29.13 8.15
CA LEU A 43 0.92 28.54 9.38
C LEU A 43 2.39 28.06 9.27
N GLY A 44 3.02 28.12 8.09
CA GLY A 44 4.38 27.64 7.89
C GLY A 44 4.70 27.35 6.43
N ALA A 45 5.57 26.38 6.18
CA ALA A 45 5.81 25.88 4.84
C ALA A 45 5.65 24.36 4.81
N SER A 46 5.32 23.86 3.63
CA SER A 46 5.10 22.45 3.37
C SER A 46 5.93 22.01 2.18
N ALA A 47 6.36 20.76 2.20
CA ALA A 47 7.00 20.08 1.09
C ALA A 47 6.29 18.75 0.88
N SER A 48 5.93 18.48 -0.37
CA SER A 48 5.25 17.25 -0.76
C SER A 48 6.27 16.31 -1.41
N PHE A 49 6.22 15.05 -1.02
CA PHE A 49 7.12 13.99 -1.44
C PHE A 49 6.32 12.79 -1.94
N GLY A 50 6.71 12.23 -3.08
CA GLY A 50 6.16 10.98 -3.58
C GLY A 50 7.01 9.82 -3.09
N SER A 51 6.37 8.75 -2.61
CA SER A 51 7.02 7.45 -2.48
C SER A 51 7.16 6.85 -3.88
N GLY A 52 8.38 6.55 -4.33
CA GLY A 52 8.61 5.87 -5.60
C GLY A 52 8.17 4.40 -5.64
N SER A 53 7.51 3.91 -4.58
CA SER A 53 6.97 2.55 -4.49
C SER A 53 5.68 2.38 -5.30
N ALA A 54 5.30 1.13 -5.55
CA ALA A 54 4.07 0.77 -6.26
C ALA A 54 2.78 1.34 -5.63
N SER A 55 2.84 1.79 -4.37
CA SER A 55 1.70 2.39 -3.67
C SER A 55 1.38 3.83 -4.09
N GLU A 56 2.20 4.50 -4.91
CA GLU A 56 2.03 5.91 -5.37
C GLU A 56 1.61 6.91 -4.27
N ARG A 57 1.94 6.62 -3.00
CA ARG A 57 1.50 7.45 -1.89
C ARG A 57 2.20 8.80 -1.90
N ALA A 58 1.39 9.86 -1.94
CA ALA A 58 1.84 11.22 -1.77
C ALA A 58 1.91 11.53 -0.27
N TRP A 59 3.09 11.88 0.22
CA TRP A 59 3.30 12.31 1.59
C TRP A 59 3.51 13.82 1.62
N THR A 60 2.83 14.51 2.54
CA THR A 60 3.04 15.94 2.76
C THR A 60 3.74 16.14 4.09
N LEU A 61 4.96 16.70 4.03
CA LEU A 61 5.72 17.13 5.18
C LEU A 61 5.47 18.62 5.40
N THR A 62 4.83 18.97 6.52
CA THR A 62 4.62 20.35 6.91
C THR A 62 5.50 20.70 8.09
N ILE A 63 6.28 21.76 7.99
CA ILE A 63 7.13 22.25 9.07
C ILE A 63 6.53 23.55 9.58
N HIS A 64 6.02 23.49 10.81
CA HIS A 64 5.52 24.64 11.55
C HIS A 64 6.58 25.14 12.51
N GLN A 65 6.77 26.45 12.60
CA GLN A 65 7.58 27.06 13.66
C GLN A 65 6.63 27.68 14.67
N GLU A 66 6.64 27.15 15.90
CA GLU A 66 5.94 27.78 17.01
C GLU A 66 6.68 29.05 17.44
N GLY A 67 5.92 30.04 17.93
CA GLY A 67 6.46 31.35 18.31
C GLY A 67 7.45 31.30 19.49
N ASP A 68 7.57 30.16 20.17
CA ASP A 68 8.52 29.91 21.24
C ASP A 68 9.89 29.39 20.74
N GLY A 69 10.05 29.22 19.42
CA GLY A 69 11.28 28.75 18.79
C GLY A 69 11.40 27.23 18.66
N ARG A 70 10.32 26.48 18.96
CA ARG A 70 10.22 25.05 18.64
C ARG A 70 9.69 24.86 17.22
N GLY A 71 10.26 23.90 16.51
CA GLY A 71 9.70 23.44 15.24
C GLY A 71 8.80 22.23 15.48
N ARG A 72 7.64 22.18 14.85
CA ARG A 72 6.81 20.98 14.73
C ARG A 72 6.90 20.48 13.30
N VAL A 73 7.28 19.23 13.13
CA VAL A 73 7.26 18.54 11.84
C VAL A 73 6.02 17.68 11.82
N MET A 74 5.14 17.90 10.87
CA MET A 74 3.97 17.08 10.60
C MET A 74 4.22 16.33 9.30
N LEU A 75 3.97 15.04 9.31
CA LEU A 75 3.98 14.21 8.12
C LEU A 75 2.57 13.63 7.97
N GLU A 76 1.95 13.90 6.85
CA GLU A 76 0.59 13.48 6.53
C GLU A 76 0.59 12.65 5.25
N GLU A 77 -0.06 11.51 5.30
CA GLU A 77 -0.32 10.71 4.11
C GLU A 77 -1.50 11.34 3.35
N GLY A 78 -1.23 11.83 2.15
CA GLY A 78 -2.25 12.25 1.20
C GLY A 78 -2.90 11.03 0.56
N THR A 79 -4.22 11.00 0.56
CA THR A 79 -4.94 10.07 -0.30
C THR A 79 -4.89 10.62 -1.72
N ASN A 80 -4.44 9.81 -2.70
CA ASN A 80 -4.68 10.12 -4.11
C ASN A 80 -6.19 9.97 -4.32
N GLY A 81 -6.93 11.04 -4.02
CA GLY A 81 -8.36 11.06 -4.16
C GLY A 81 -8.72 11.23 -5.64
N ASP A 82 -9.16 10.13 -6.27
CA ASP A 82 -10.14 10.16 -7.37
C ASP A 82 -11.55 10.63 -6.89
N GLY A 83 -11.62 11.25 -5.70
CA GLY A 83 -12.84 11.68 -5.04
C GLY A 83 -13.23 13.09 -5.43
N ASP A 84 -14.32 13.18 -6.19
CA ASP A 84 -15.17 14.34 -6.40
C ASP A 84 -15.16 15.29 -5.18
N GLY A 85 -14.53 16.45 -5.37
CA GLY A 85 -14.13 17.33 -4.29
C GLY A 85 -15.30 17.85 -3.49
N THR A 86 -15.44 17.44 -2.23
CA THR A 86 -16.09 18.26 -1.18
C THR A 86 -15.88 17.74 0.25
N ASP A 87 -15.40 16.52 0.49
CA ASP A 87 -15.13 16.06 1.86
C ASP A 87 -13.70 16.39 2.32
N ALA A 88 -13.60 16.93 3.54
CA ALA A 88 -12.34 17.23 4.19
C ALA A 88 -11.45 15.99 4.17
N VAL A 89 -10.36 16.06 3.42
CA VAL A 89 -9.38 14.99 3.25
C VAL A 89 -8.75 14.71 4.62
N VAL A 90 -9.25 13.69 5.31
CA VAL A 90 -8.63 13.19 6.53
C VAL A 90 -7.41 12.38 6.09
N PRO A 91 -6.19 12.75 6.50
CA PRO A 91 -5.02 11.96 6.15
C PRO A 91 -5.12 10.58 6.80
N ALA A 92 -4.88 9.53 6.03
CA ALA A 92 -4.98 8.14 6.52
C ALA A 92 -3.97 7.88 7.66
N LEU A 93 -2.81 8.55 7.61
CA LEU A 93 -1.80 8.55 8.65
C LEU A 93 -1.29 9.96 8.90
N SER A 94 -1.12 10.31 10.17
CA SER A 94 -0.49 11.56 10.60
C SER A 94 0.56 11.30 11.69
N LEU A 95 1.73 11.91 11.52
CA LEU A 95 2.82 11.87 12.48
C LEU A 95 3.24 13.31 12.82
N SER A 96 3.26 13.64 14.10
CA SER A 96 3.69 14.95 14.61
C SER A 96 4.92 14.79 15.48
N ILE A 97 6.03 15.44 15.12
CA ILE A 97 7.29 15.43 15.84
C ILE A 97 7.60 16.83 16.33
N LEU A 98 7.73 16.99 17.63
CA LEU A 98 8.18 18.25 18.23
C LEU A 98 9.71 18.26 18.29
N THR A 99 10.32 19.22 17.61
CA THR A 99 11.77 19.41 17.58
C THR A 99 12.20 20.39 18.68
N GLY A 100 13.18 19.96 19.48
CA GLY A 100 13.80 20.79 20.51
C GLY A 100 14.70 21.86 19.88
N GLY A 101 14.14 23.03 19.60
CA GLY A 101 14.85 24.22 19.13
C GLY A 101 15.26 24.21 17.64
N ARG A 102 15.79 25.34 17.16
CA ARG A 102 16.18 25.57 15.74
C ARG A 102 17.42 24.80 15.29
N ASN A 103 17.82 23.75 15.99
CA ASN A 103 19.04 23.02 15.65
C ASN A 103 18.78 22.14 14.42
N ARG A 104 19.59 22.34 13.37
CA ARG A 104 19.54 21.58 12.11
C ARG A 104 19.58 20.07 12.33
N ARG A 105 20.34 19.63 13.34
CA ARG A 105 20.45 18.21 13.69
C ARG A 105 19.11 17.63 14.18
N SER A 106 18.43 18.35 15.08
CA SER A 106 17.14 17.94 15.61
C SER A 106 16.07 17.86 14.51
N LEU A 107 16.14 18.75 13.52
CA LEU A 107 15.25 18.68 12.37
C LEU A 107 15.57 17.48 11.46
N ALA A 108 16.85 17.26 11.15
CA ALA A 108 17.25 16.15 10.30
C ALA A 108 16.88 14.79 10.93
N GLU A 109 17.03 14.66 12.25
CA GLU A 109 16.58 13.49 13.00
C GLU A 109 15.04 13.33 12.91
N ALA A 110 14.28 14.42 13.08
CA ALA A 110 12.83 14.39 12.95
C ALA A 110 12.38 14.01 11.52
N VAL A 111 13.01 14.56 10.49
CA VAL A 111 12.70 14.22 9.09
C VAL A 111 13.12 12.78 8.78
N GLY A 112 14.25 12.31 9.30
CA GLY A 112 14.66 10.90 9.19
C GLY A 112 13.65 9.96 9.82
N LEU A 113 13.18 10.25 11.03
CA LEU A 113 12.13 9.47 11.70
C LEU A 113 10.82 9.46 10.90
N ALA A 114 10.43 10.61 10.35
CA ALA A 114 9.26 10.72 9.49
C ALA A 114 9.40 9.89 8.20
N ALA A 115 10.56 9.95 7.54
CA ALA A 115 10.85 9.17 6.34
C ALA A 115 10.82 7.66 6.62
N SER A 116 11.44 7.22 7.71
CA SER A 116 11.43 5.81 8.13
C SER A 116 10.01 5.34 8.48
N PHE A 117 9.19 6.16 9.14
CA PHE A 117 7.79 5.85 9.40
C PHE A 117 6.98 5.65 8.11
N ALA A 118 7.14 6.56 7.14
CA ALA A 118 6.46 6.45 5.86
C ALA A 118 6.91 5.22 5.04
N ALA A 119 8.22 4.91 5.05
CA ALA A 119 8.74 3.72 4.40
C ALA A 119 8.18 2.43 5.02
N LEU A 120 8.16 2.33 6.36
CA LEU A 120 7.60 1.19 7.07
C LEU A 120 6.10 1.02 6.80
N SER A 121 5.37 2.12 6.67
CA SER A 121 3.95 2.10 6.31
C SER A 121 3.75 1.50 4.91
N ALA A 122 4.55 1.91 3.93
CA ALA A 122 4.50 1.35 2.58
C ALA A 122 4.84 -0.15 2.56
N GLU A 123 5.91 -0.57 3.26
CA GLU A 123 6.30 -1.98 3.36
C GLU A 123 5.21 -2.84 4.02
N ALA A 124 4.56 -2.33 5.08
CA ALA A 124 3.47 -3.05 5.74
C ALA A 124 2.28 -3.31 4.80
N ASP A 125 2.00 -2.39 3.87
CA ASP A 125 0.91 -2.56 2.90
C ASP A 125 1.28 -3.47 1.73
N GLU A 126 2.53 -3.46 1.27
CA GLU A 126 3.03 -4.47 0.32
C GLU A 126 2.92 -5.88 0.89
N ILE A 127 3.26 -6.06 2.18
CA ILE A 127 3.11 -7.36 2.88
C ILE A 127 1.63 -7.79 2.93
N ARG A 128 0.71 -6.86 3.18
CA ARG A 128 -0.74 -7.16 3.18
C ARG A 128 -1.22 -7.58 1.79
N HIS A 129 -0.78 -6.89 0.74
CA HIS A 129 -1.12 -7.22 -0.63
C HIS A 129 -0.64 -8.62 -1.03
N LEU A 130 0.65 -8.90 -0.80
CA LEU A 130 1.23 -10.23 -1.07
C LEU A 130 0.54 -11.35 -0.28
N SER A 131 0.11 -11.06 0.95
CA SER A 131 -0.64 -12.04 1.76
C SER A 131 -2.00 -12.34 1.13
N ALA A 132 -2.71 -11.32 0.65
CA ALA A 132 -4.00 -11.49 -0.03
C ALA A 132 -3.85 -12.28 -1.34
N GLU A 133 -2.85 -11.98 -2.16
CA GLU A 133 -2.55 -12.74 -3.38
C GLU A 133 -2.23 -14.21 -3.07
N ALA A 134 -1.45 -14.47 -2.01
CA ALA A 134 -1.14 -15.83 -1.60
C ALA A 134 -2.38 -16.61 -1.17
N ASP A 135 -3.34 -15.97 -0.53
CA ASP A 135 -4.61 -16.58 -0.13
C ASP A 135 -5.51 -16.86 -1.35
N GLU A 136 -5.53 -15.97 -2.35
CA GLU A 136 -6.24 -16.20 -3.61
C GLU A 136 -5.65 -17.39 -4.39
N ILE A 137 -4.33 -17.50 -4.47
CA ILE A 137 -3.66 -18.65 -5.11
C ILE A 137 -4.01 -19.96 -4.39
N ARG A 138 -4.10 -19.96 -3.06
CA ARG A 138 -4.52 -21.14 -2.28
C ARG A 138 -5.96 -21.53 -2.59
N HIS A 139 -6.86 -20.55 -2.70
CA HIS A 139 -8.26 -20.80 -3.05
C HIS A 139 -8.38 -21.46 -4.44
N LEU A 140 -7.76 -20.87 -5.46
CA LEU A 140 -7.77 -21.41 -6.82
C LEU A 140 -7.15 -22.82 -6.90
N SER A 141 -6.13 -23.10 -6.09
CA SER A 141 -5.53 -24.43 -6.02
C SER A 141 -6.51 -25.46 -5.45
N ALA A 142 -7.27 -25.10 -4.41
CA ALA A 142 -8.28 -25.98 -3.82
C ALA A 142 -9.43 -26.26 -4.81
N GLU A 143 -9.91 -25.24 -5.52
CA GLU A 143 -10.94 -25.41 -6.56
C GLU A 143 -10.45 -26.34 -7.70
N ALA A 144 -9.19 -26.22 -8.11
CA ALA A 144 -8.61 -27.09 -9.14
C ALA A 144 -8.55 -28.56 -8.69
N ASP A 145 -8.25 -28.81 -7.41
CA ASP A 145 -8.24 -30.17 -6.86
C ASP A 145 -9.65 -30.77 -6.74
N GLU A 146 -10.65 -29.96 -6.38
CA GLU A 146 -12.06 -30.38 -6.37
C GLU A 146 -12.55 -30.76 -7.77
N ILE A 147 -12.22 -29.96 -8.80
CA ILE A 147 -12.54 -30.27 -10.20
C ILE A 147 -11.91 -31.59 -10.66
N ARG A 148 -10.66 -31.87 -10.25
CA ARG A 148 -10.00 -33.15 -10.56
C ARG A 148 -10.70 -34.33 -9.90
N HIS A 149 -11.10 -34.19 -8.63
CA HIS A 149 -11.84 -35.23 -7.91
C HIS A 149 -13.16 -35.55 -8.60
N LEU A 150 -13.97 -34.53 -8.90
CA LEU A 150 -15.25 -34.70 -9.60
C LEU A 150 -15.09 -35.32 -10.98
N SER A 151 -14.00 -34.99 -11.69
CA SER A 151 -13.70 -35.60 -13.00
C SER A 151 -13.40 -37.10 -12.87
N ALA A 152 -12.63 -37.49 -11.85
CA ALA A 152 -12.32 -38.91 -11.60
C ALA A 152 -13.58 -39.70 -11.20
N GLU A 153 -14.44 -39.15 -10.35
CA GLU A 153 -15.72 -39.77 -9.99
C GLU A 153 -16.64 -39.95 -11.21
N ALA A 154 -16.69 -38.96 -12.11
CA ALA A 154 -17.47 -39.06 -13.34
C ALA A 154 -16.94 -40.17 -14.27
N ASP A 155 -15.63 -40.36 -14.33
CA ASP A 155 -15.02 -41.42 -15.14
C ASP A 155 -15.26 -42.81 -14.53
N GLU A 156 -15.21 -42.97 -13.20
CA GLU A 156 -15.62 -44.21 -12.52
C GLU A 156 -17.08 -44.56 -12.79
N ILE A 157 -18.00 -43.59 -12.70
CA ILE A 157 -19.42 -43.81 -13.01
C ILE A 157 -19.61 -44.27 -14.46
N ARG A 158 -18.87 -43.69 -15.42
CA ARG A 158 -18.90 -44.14 -16.81
C ARG A 158 -18.40 -45.57 -16.97
N HIS A 159 -17.30 -45.93 -16.31
CA HIS A 159 -16.76 -47.28 -16.37
C HIS A 159 -17.75 -48.32 -15.83
N LEU A 160 -18.33 -48.07 -14.65
CA LEU A 160 -19.34 -48.93 -14.04
C LEU A 160 -20.60 -49.06 -14.91
N SER A 161 -21.00 -47.97 -15.57
CA SER A 161 -22.14 -48.00 -16.51
C SER A 161 -21.84 -48.84 -17.75
N ALA A 162 -20.60 -48.81 -18.25
CA ALA A 162 -20.18 -49.63 -19.39
C ALA A 162 -20.08 -51.13 -19.04
N GLU A 163 -19.58 -51.47 -17.85
CA GLU A 163 -19.60 -52.86 -17.35
C GLU A 163 -21.02 -53.40 -17.18
N ALA A 164 -21.96 -52.56 -16.71
CA ALA A 164 -23.35 -52.96 -16.56
C ALA A 164 -24.08 -53.19 -17.91
N ASP A 165 -23.62 -52.52 -18.98
CA ASP A 165 -24.17 -52.63 -20.33
C ASP A 165 -23.47 -53.74 -21.16
N GLU A 166 -22.45 -54.40 -20.60
CA GLU A 166 -21.78 -55.52 -21.26
C GLU A 166 -22.71 -56.75 -21.26
N PRO A 167 -23.10 -57.27 -22.43
CA PRO A 167 -24.05 -58.38 -22.50
C PRO A 167 -23.42 -59.64 -21.90
N VAL A 168 -24.02 -60.17 -20.83
CA VAL A 168 -23.67 -61.49 -20.27
C VAL A 168 -23.73 -62.51 -21.42
N PRO A 169 -22.63 -63.22 -21.74
CA PRO A 169 -22.66 -64.26 -22.77
C PRO A 169 -23.53 -65.41 -22.26
N ILE A 170 -24.81 -65.36 -22.64
CA ILE A 170 -25.72 -66.48 -22.48
C ILE A 170 -25.19 -67.58 -23.40
N ALA A 171 -24.47 -68.54 -22.82
CA ALA A 171 -24.08 -69.75 -23.52
C ALA A 171 -25.38 -70.39 -24.08
N PRO A 172 -25.42 -70.80 -25.36
CA PRO A 172 -26.60 -71.46 -25.88
C PRO A 172 -26.77 -72.77 -25.12
N GLU A 173 -27.81 -72.85 -24.29
CA GLU A 173 -28.25 -74.12 -23.74
C GLU A 173 -28.60 -75.04 -24.91
N THR A 174 -27.70 -75.96 -25.23
CA THR A 174 -27.94 -77.02 -26.19
C THR A 174 -28.98 -77.94 -25.59
N GLY A 175 -30.25 -77.71 -25.94
CA GLY A 175 -31.36 -78.59 -25.64
C GLY A 175 -31.10 -79.98 -26.22
N ALA A 176 -30.71 -80.91 -25.35
CA ALA A 176 -30.75 -82.34 -25.65
C ALA A 176 -32.23 -82.78 -25.62
N ALA A 177 -32.79 -83.03 -26.80
CA ALA A 177 -34.11 -83.64 -26.96
C ALA A 177 -34.09 -85.10 -26.45
N PRO A 178 -35.18 -85.59 -25.81
CA PRO A 178 -35.25 -86.96 -25.31
C PRO A 178 -35.51 -87.94 -26.46
N ALA A 179 -34.81 -89.09 -26.43
CA ALA A 179 -35.05 -90.26 -27.27
C ALA A 179 -35.39 -91.48 -26.39
#